data_AF-A0AAV6JSF5-F1
#
_entry.id   AF-A0AAV6JSF5-F1
#
_cell.length_a   1.000
_cell.length_b   1.000
_cell.length_c   1.000
_cell.angle_alpha   90.00
_cell.angle_beta   90.00
_cell.angle_gamma   90.00
#
_symmetry.space_group_name_H-M   'P 1'
#
loop_
_entity.id
_entity.type
_entity.pdbx_description
1 polymer ?
#
loop_
_entity_poly.entity_id
_entity_poly.type
_entity_poly.pdbx_seq_one_letter_code
_entity_poly.pdbx_strand_id
1 'polypeptide(L)'
;MEIAERNKRMNSYGSLYKAAIEGDWEAADKFLKEEPNAVTARITFGSETPLIVAVKVKVASRIRFTEKLVERMSPDDLALSDHKGRTALHRAAGAGNI
;
A
#
# COMPACT_ATOMS: atom_id res chain seq x y z
N MET A 1 -6.34 14.42 16.32
CA MET A 1 -5.16 13.62 15.95
C MET A 1 -4.02 14.61 15.76
N GLU A 2 -3.07 14.63 16.69
CA GLU A 2 -1.99 15.62 16.73
C GLU A 2 -1.08 15.43 15.50
N ILE A 3 -0.69 16.52 14.84
CA ILE A 3 0.14 16.47 13.61
C ILE A 3 1.43 15.67 13.83
N ALA A 4 1.99 15.72 15.05
CA ALA A 4 3.18 14.99 15.46
C ALA A 4 3.02 13.45 15.43
N GLU A 5 1.88 12.93 15.92
CA GLU A 5 1.62 11.48 15.92
C GLU A 5 1.44 10.95 14.50
N ARG A 6 0.76 11.72 13.65
CA ARG A 6 0.61 11.39 12.22
C ARG A 6 1.97 11.36 11.53
N ASN A 7 2.83 12.35 11.77
CA ASN A 7 4.16 12.39 11.18
C ASN A 7 5.05 11.23 11.67
N LYS A 8 4.99 10.89 12.96
CA LYS A 8 5.71 9.73 13.53
C LYS A 8 5.25 8.42 12.90
N ARG A 9 3.94 8.23 12.74
CA ARG A 9 3.35 7.04 12.10
C ARG A 9 3.66 6.97 10.60
N MET A 10 3.77 8.11 9.92
CA MET A 10 4.18 8.15 8.53
C MET A 10 5.66 7.79 8.37
N ASN A 11 6.52 8.28 9.25
CA ASN A 11 7.93 7.86 9.28
C ASN A 11 8.06 6.35 9.54
N SER A 12 7.20 5.74 10.37
CA SER A 12 7.25 4.29 10.60
C SER A 12 6.86 3.46 9.37
N TYR A 13 6.01 3.97 8.48
CA TYR A 13 5.64 3.25 7.24
C TYR A 13 6.57 3.53 6.05
N GLY A 14 7.63 4.32 6.23
CA GLY A 14 8.56 4.66 5.15
C GLY A 14 9.15 3.43 4.45
N SER A 15 9.54 2.41 5.23
CA SER A 15 10.07 1.15 4.70
C SER A 15 9.04 0.38 3.87
N LEU A 16 7.79 0.31 4.34
CA LEU A 16 6.71 -0.37 3.62
C LEU A 16 6.31 0.38 2.34
N TYR A 17 6.29 1.71 2.39
CA TYR A 17 6.09 2.54 1.19
C TYR A 17 7.17 2.28 0.14
N LYS A 18 8.45 2.29 0.54
CA LYS A 18 9.57 2.04 -0.37
C LYS A 18 9.46 0.64 -0.99
N ALA A 19 9.21 -0.39 -0.18
CA ALA A 19 9.03 -1.75 -0.64
C ALA A 19 7.87 -1.86 -1.66
N ALA A 20 6.76 -1.16 -1.45
CA ALA A 20 5.63 -1.13 -2.39
C ALA A 20 5.95 -0.45 -3.73
N ILE A 21 6.78 0.60 -3.73
CA ILE A 21 7.23 1.27 -4.96
C ILE A 21 8.22 0.39 -5.74
N GLU A 22 9.10 -0.34 -5.04
CA GLU A 22 10.13 -1.18 -5.65
C GLU A 22 9.61 -2.60 -5.99
N GLY A 23 8.43 -2.97 -5.47
CA GLY A 23 7.90 -4.33 -5.55
C GLY A 23 8.73 -5.35 -4.76
N ASP A 24 9.44 -4.91 -3.71
CA ASP A 24 10.23 -5.74 -2.81
C ASP A 24 9.32 -6.42 -1.78
N TRP A 25 8.82 -7.60 -2.15
CA TRP A 25 7.94 -8.35 -1.27
C TRP A 25 8.63 -8.82 0.01
N GLU A 26 9.94 -9.10 -0.02
CA GLU A 26 10.63 -9.64 1.16
C GLU A 26 10.74 -8.59 2.25
N ALA A 27 11.10 -7.36 1.87
CA ALA A 27 11.08 -6.22 2.79
C ALA A 27 9.67 -5.91 3.31
N ALA A 28 8.66 -5.94 2.43
CA ALA A 28 7.28 -5.71 2.84
C ALA A 28 6.76 -6.80 3.79
N ASP A 29 7.01 -8.07 3.49
CA ASP A 29 6.58 -9.20 4.32
C ASP A 29 7.20 -9.17 5.71
N LYS A 30 8.50 -8.83 5.81
CA LYS A 30 9.15 -8.63 7.11
C LYS A 30 8.43 -7.56 7.93
N PHE A 31 8.14 -6.42 7.32
CA PHE A 31 7.40 -5.34 7.99
C PHE A 31 5.98 -5.79 8.38
N LEU A 32 5.25 -6.48 7.49
CA LEU A 32 3.88 -6.94 7.74
C LEU A 32 3.80 -8.06 8.78
N LYS A 33 4.86 -8.82 8.99
CA LYS A 33 4.93 -9.80 10.10
C LYS A 33 5.05 -9.11 11.45
N GLU A 34 5.78 -8.00 11.52
CA GLU A 34 5.92 -7.19 12.72
C GLU A 34 4.64 -6.35 12.98
N GLU A 35 4.03 -5.83 11.91
CA GLU A 35 2.84 -4.96 11.96
C GLU A 35 1.74 -5.42 10.98
N PRO A 36 0.98 -6.48 11.29
CA PRO A 36 -0.01 -7.05 10.36
C PRO A 36 -1.08 -6.07 9.89
N ASN A 37 -1.50 -5.15 10.76
CA ASN A 37 -2.47 -4.10 10.45
C ASN A 37 -1.97 -3.08 9.42
N ALA A 38 -0.67 -3.11 9.08
CA ALA A 38 -0.11 -2.22 8.07
C ALA A 38 -0.55 -2.56 6.64
N VAL A 39 -1.08 -3.77 6.40
CA VAL A 39 -1.60 -4.19 5.09
C VAL A 39 -2.72 -3.27 4.57
N THR A 40 -3.51 -2.69 5.49
CA THR A 40 -4.61 -1.75 5.20
C THR A 40 -4.33 -0.32 5.69
N ALA A 41 -3.14 -0.07 6.24
CA ALA A 41 -2.81 1.23 6.80
C ALA A 41 -2.72 2.32 5.72
N ARG A 42 -3.06 3.55 6.11
CA ARG A 42 -2.87 4.75 5.28
C ARG A 42 -1.42 5.20 5.39
N ILE A 43 -0.58 4.78 4.44
CA ILE A 43 0.88 4.94 4.51
C ILE A 43 1.39 6.21 3.81
N THR A 44 0.52 6.97 3.13
CA THR A 44 0.87 8.25 2.48
C THR A 44 -0.01 9.40 2.96
N PHE A 45 0.42 10.64 2.71
CA PHE A 45 -0.42 11.84 2.95
C PHE A 45 -1.75 11.77 2.18
N GLY A 46 -1.77 11.08 1.05
CA GLY A 46 -2.96 10.86 0.22
C GLY A 46 -3.90 9.78 0.76
N SER A 47 -3.67 9.25 1.96
CA SER A 47 -4.41 8.12 2.52
C SER A 47 -4.35 6.86 1.65
N GLU A 48 -3.25 6.65 0.92
CA GLU A 48 -3.08 5.44 0.10
C GLU A 48 -2.65 4.25 0.96
N THR A 49 -3.18 3.06 0.66
CA THR A 49 -2.75 1.78 1.23
C THR A 49 -1.51 1.25 0.51
N PRO A 50 -0.79 0.26 1.06
CA PRO A 50 0.31 -0.41 0.35
C PRO A 50 -0.11 -0.92 -1.04
N LEU A 51 -1.32 -1.48 -1.16
CA LEU A 51 -1.86 -1.95 -2.42
C LEU A 51 -2.04 -0.80 -3.42
N ILE A 52 -2.64 0.32 -3.00
CA ILE A 52 -2.83 1.50 -3.86
C ILE A 52 -1.48 2.05 -4.35
N VAL A 53 -0.46 2.05 -3.49
CA VAL A 53 0.89 2.49 -3.88
C VAL A 53 1.49 1.55 -4.93
N ALA A 54 1.43 0.23 -4.69
CA ALA A 54 2.04 -0.78 -5.57
C ALA A 54 1.40 -0.84 -6.97
N VAL A 55 0.08 -0.66 -7.09
CA VAL A 55 -0.58 -0.72 -8.41
C VAL A 55 -0.26 0.48 -9.33
N LYS A 56 0.24 1.59 -8.78
CA LYS A 56 0.56 2.80 -9.54
C LYS A 56 1.91 2.73 -10.25
N VAL A 57 2.82 1.85 -9.82
CA VAL A 57 4.19 1.78 -10.33
C VAL A 57 4.30 0.81 -11.51
N LYS A 58 5.31 0.96 -12.36
CA LYS A 58 5.60 0.04 -13.49
C LYS A 58 6.92 -0.67 -13.23
N VAL A 59 6.90 -1.62 -12.29
CA VAL A 59 8.03 -2.50 -11.97
C VAL A 59 7.67 -3.95 -12.29
N ALA A 60 8.64 -4.75 -12.72
CA ALA A 60 8.42 -6.14 -13.16
C ALA A 60 7.83 -7.03 -12.05
N SER A 61 8.24 -6.80 -10.80
CA SER A 61 7.79 -7.53 -9.61
C SER A 61 6.39 -7.15 -9.12
N ARG A 62 5.75 -6.13 -9.72
CA ARG A 62 4.48 -5.57 -9.24
C ARG A 62 3.38 -6.63 -9.12
N ILE A 63 3.18 -7.45 -10.14
CA ILE A 63 2.07 -8.43 -10.18
C ILE A 63 2.17 -9.35 -8.96
N ARG A 64 3.33 -10.00 -8.78
CA ARG A 64 3.59 -10.86 -7.62
C ARG A 64 3.45 -10.12 -6.29
N PHE A 65 3.93 -8.88 -6.20
CA PHE A 65 3.80 -8.08 -4.99
C PHE A 65 2.33 -7.80 -4.65
N THR A 66 1.53 -7.42 -5.66
CA THR A 66 0.11 -7.12 -5.49
C THR A 66 -0.72 -8.36 -5.18
N GLU A 67 -0.44 -9.51 -5.81
CA GLU A 67 -1.11 -10.78 -5.52
C GLU A 67 -0.95 -11.14 -4.03
N LYS A 68 0.29 -11.06 -3.52
CA LYS A 68 0.57 -11.38 -2.12
C LYS A 68 -0.03 -10.40 -1.11
N LEU A 69 -0.21 -9.13 -1.50
CA LEU A 69 -0.99 -8.20 -0.68
C LEU A 69 -2.47 -8.60 -0.66
N VAL A 70 -3.04 -8.90 -1.83
CA VAL A 70 -4.45 -9.30 -1.97
C VAL A 70 -4.75 -10.58 -1.18
N GLU A 71 -3.85 -11.55 -1.16
CA GLU A 71 -3.95 -12.77 -0.33
C GLU A 71 -4.10 -12.50 1.18
N ARG A 72 -3.70 -11.30 1.65
CA ARG A 72 -3.78 -10.88 3.06
C ARG A 72 -4.92 -9.91 3.35
N MET A 73 -5.74 -9.60 2.35
CA MET A 73 -6.80 -8.62 2.44
C MET A 73 -8.16 -9.31 2.34
N SER A 74 -9.14 -8.81 3.11
CA SER A 74 -10.54 -9.17 2.90
C SER A 74 -11.12 -8.41 1.69
N PRO A 75 -12.28 -8.82 1.14
CA PRO A 75 -12.96 -8.05 0.10
C PRO A 75 -13.24 -6.59 0.48
N ASP A 76 -13.57 -6.33 1.75
CA ASP A 76 -13.82 -4.97 2.25
C ASP A 76 -12.53 -4.13 2.29
N ASP A 77 -11.39 -4.76 2.58
CA ASP A 77 -10.09 -4.09 2.55
C ASP A 77 -9.70 -3.67 1.13
N LEU A 78 -10.08 -4.45 0.11
CA LEU A 78 -9.85 -4.10 -1.30
C LEU A 78 -10.67 -2.89 -1.74
N ALA A 79 -11.79 -2.61 -1.06
CA ALA A 79 -12.62 -1.44 -1.32
C ALA A 79 -12.07 -0.14 -0.69
N LEU A 80 -11.01 -0.22 0.13
CA LEU A 80 -10.37 0.96 0.71
C LEU A 80 -9.89 1.92 -0.39
N SER A 81 -10.17 3.21 -0.18
CA SER A 81 -9.87 4.27 -1.12
C SER A 81 -8.90 5.30 -0.56
N ASP A 82 -8.20 5.97 -1.47
CA ASP A 82 -7.44 7.18 -1.13
C ASP A 82 -8.38 8.35 -0.74
N HIS A 83 -7.79 9.48 -0.34
CA HIS A 83 -8.54 10.69 0.07
C HIS A 83 -9.47 11.27 -1.02
N LYS A 84 -9.35 10.83 -2.28
CA LYS A 84 -10.22 11.24 -3.39
C LYS A 84 -11.25 10.17 -3.75
N GLY A 85 -11.43 9.14 -2.92
CA GLY A 85 -12.36 8.04 -3.20
C GLY A 85 -11.86 7.05 -4.25
N ARG A 86 -10.57 7.07 -4.63
CA ARG A 86 -10.03 6.13 -5.64
C ARG A 86 -9.47 4.89 -4.96
N THR A 87 -10.02 3.74 -5.31
CA THR A 87 -9.52 2.41 -4.89
C THR A 87 -8.28 2.00 -5.69
N ALA A 88 -7.68 0.86 -5.33
CA ALA A 88 -6.57 0.27 -6.08
C ALA A 88 -6.92 0.06 -7.56
N LEU A 89 -8.12 -0.44 -7.87
CA LEU A 89 -8.56 -0.65 -9.25
C LEU A 89 -8.62 0.66 -10.06
N HIS A 90 -9.19 1.73 -9.49
CA HIS A 90 -9.21 3.05 -10.13
C HIS A 90 -7.80 3.55 -10.47
N ARG A 91 -6.85 3.34 -9.54
CA ARG A 91 -5.46 3.77 -9.71
C ARG A 91 -4.68 2.92 -10.71
N ALA A 92 -4.93 1.62 -10.73
CA ALA A 92 -4.33 0.68 -11.67
C ALA A 92 -4.76 1.02 -13.11
N ALA A 93 -6.07 1.21 -13.33
CA ALA A 93 -6.63 1.64 -14.61
C ALA A 93 -6.03 2.99 -15.07
N GLY A 94 -5.97 3.98 -14.18
CA GLY A 94 -5.38 5.29 -14.49
C GLY A 94 -3.88 5.25 -14.82
N ALA A 95 -3.16 4.24 -14.34
CA ALA A 95 -1.74 4.02 -14.66
C ALA A 95 -1.53 3.17 -15.94
N GLY A 96 -2.60 2.63 -16.53
CA GLY A 96 -2.52 1.64 -17.61
C GLY A 96 -1.92 0.32 -17.15
N ASN A 97 -2.14 -0.04 -15.88
CA ASN A 97 -1.72 -1.29 -15.24
C ASN A 97 -2.96 -2.16 -14.98
N ILE A 98 -3.62 -2.60 -16.04
CA ILE A 98 -4.80 -3.48 -15.98
C ILE A 98 -4.40 -4.95 -16.16
#